data_AF-A0A6G3X168-F1
#
_entry.id   AF-A0A6G3X168-F1
#
_cell.length_a   1.000
_cell.length_b   1.000
_cell.length_c   1.000
_cell.angle_alpha   90.00
_cell.angle_beta   90.00
_cell.angle_gamma   90.00
#
_symmetry.space_group_name_H-M   'P 1'
#
loop_
_entity.id
_entity.type
_entity.pdbx_description
1 polymer ?
#
loop_
_entity_poly.entity_id
_entity_poly.type
_entity_poly.pdbx_seq_one_letter_code
_entity_poly.pdbx_strand_id
1 'polypeptide(L)'
;LWKIPILAIYMGVYELTPLRVPVLWWTVLLMLLAQDFFYYWSHRGHHVIRILWACHVVHHSSEKFNLTTALRQPWTSATVWPFY
;
A
#
# COMPACT_ATOMS: atom_id res chain seq x y z
N LEU A 1 14.35 2.02 7.33
CA LEU A 1 14.75 0.67 7.77
C LEU A 1 13.76 -0.40 7.31
N TRP A 2 12.47 -0.34 7.68
CA TRP A 2 11.46 -1.34 7.28
C TRP A 2 11.24 -1.56 5.77
N LYS A 3 11.58 -0.58 4.92
CA LYS A 3 11.49 -0.72 3.46
C LYS A 3 12.49 -1.73 2.88
N ILE A 4 13.63 -1.93 3.55
CA ILE A 4 14.69 -2.85 3.10
C ILE A 4 14.20 -4.32 3.14
N PRO A 5 13.67 -4.85 4.26
CA PRO A 5 13.13 -6.20 4.27
C PRO A 5 11.91 -6.37 3.35
N ILE A 6 11.06 -5.34 3.21
CA ILE A 6 9.93 -5.37 2.27
C ILE A 6 10.41 -5.54 0.83
N LEU A 7 11.39 -4.73 0.40
CA LEU A 7 11.99 -4.84 -0.92
C LEU A 7 12.63 -6.22 -1.14
N ALA A 8 13.37 -6.72 -0.14
CA ALA A 8 13.99 -8.03 -0.21
C ALA A 8 12.95 -9.16 -0.38
N ILE A 9 11.82 -9.08 0.32
CA ILE A 9 10.70 -10.03 0.17
C ILE A 9 10.12 -9.93 -1.25
N TYR A 10 9.82 -8.73 -1.75
CA TYR A 10 9.29 -8.56 -3.10
C TYR A 10 10.23 -9.08 -4.18
N MET A 11 11.53 -8.80 -4.07
CA MET A 11 12.55 -9.33 -4.97
C MET A 11 12.60 -10.86 -4.90
N GLY A 12 12.60 -11.43 -3.69
CA GLY A 12 12.56 -12.89 -3.51
C GLY A 12 11.34 -13.53 -4.17
N VAL A 13 10.15 -12.95 -3.98
CA VAL A 13 8.91 -13.42 -4.63
C VAL A 13 9.00 -13.29 -6.14
N TYR A 14 9.53 -12.18 -6.66
CA TYR A 14 9.71 -11.95 -8.10
C TYR A 14 10.65 -12.98 -8.76
N GLU A 15 11.77 -13.28 -8.10
CA GLU A 15 12.73 -14.28 -8.59
C GLU A 15 12.16 -15.71 -8.52
N LEU A 16 11.40 -16.05 -7.48
CA LEU A 16 10.85 -17.39 -7.28
C LEU A 16 9.60 -17.67 -8.11
N THR A 17 8.82 -16.65 -8.46
CA THR A 17 7.62 -16.85 -9.28
C THR A 17 8.00 -17.05 -10.75
N PRO A 18 7.41 -18.03 -11.47
CA PRO A 18 7.58 -18.14 -12.92
C PRO A 18 6.73 -17.12 -13.70
N LEU A 19 5.83 -16.39 -13.03
CA LEU A 19 4.90 -15.48 -13.67
C LEU A 19 5.62 -14.23 -14.19
N ARG A 20 5.46 -13.95 -15.48
CA ARG A 20 5.99 -12.75 -16.14
C ARG A 20 4.88 -12.07 -16.91
N VAL A 21 4.64 -10.80 -16.61
CA VAL A 21 3.65 -9.98 -17.32
C VAL A 21 4.40 -8.97 -18.18
N PRO A 22 4.30 -9.02 -19.52
CA PRO A 22 4.94 -8.04 -20.37
C PRO A 22 4.30 -6.66 -20.17
N VAL A 23 5.10 -5.60 -20.28
CA VAL A 23 4.60 -4.22 -20.23
C VAL A 23 4.04 -3.85 -21.60
N LEU A 24 2.74 -4.04 -21.76
CA LEU A 24 1.95 -3.69 -22.93
C LEU A 24 0.92 -2.63 -22.49
N TRP A 25 0.43 -1.81 -23.41
CA TRP A 25 -0.51 -0.73 -23.07
C TRP A 25 -1.75 -1.21 -22.29
N TRP A 26 -2.24 -2.43 -22.59
CA TRP A 26 -3.41 -3.01 -21.92
C TRP A 26 -3.05 -3.73 -20.61
N THR A 27 -1.85 -4.30 -20.47
CA THR A 27 -1.44 -4.92 -19.19
C THR A 27 -1.25 -3.87 -18.12
N VAL A 28 -0.85 -2.64 -18.47
CA VAL A 28 -0.80 -1.51 -17.54
C VAL A 28 -2.17 -1.25 -16.92
N LEU A 29 -3.26 -1.27 -17.71
CA LEU A 29 -4.61 -1.08 -17.17
C LEU A 29 -5.00 -2.19 -16.19
N LEU A 30 -4.67 -3.44 -16.49
CA LEU A 30 -4.92 -4.56 -15.59
C LEU A 30 -4.09 -4.46 -14.30
N MET A 31 -2.84 -4.04 -14.39
CA MET A 31 -1.98 -3.80 -13.23
C MET A 31 -2.53 -2.67 -12.36
N LEU A 32 -3.02 -1.58 -12.96
CA LEU A 32 -3.66 -0.48 -12.23
C LEU A 32 -4.92 -0.94 -11.50
N LEU A 33 -5.78 -1.73 -12.16
CA LEU A 33 -6.98 -2.28 -11.52
C LEU A 33 -6.63 -3.24 -10.37
N ALA A 34 -5.63 -4.10 -10.57
CA ALA A 34 -5.14 -4.97 -9.51
C ALA A 34 -4.62 -4.15 -8.32
N GLN A 35 -3.77 -3.15 -8.59
CA GLN A 35 -3.24 -2.25 -7.57
C GLN A 35 -4.36 -1.54 -6.80
N ASP A 36 -5.38 -1.03 -7.49
CA ASP A 36 -6.50 -0.32 -6.87
C ASP A 36 -7.35 -1.26 -5.99
N PHE A 37 -7.68 -2.46 -6.48
CA PHE A 37 -8.41 -3.48 -5.71
C PHE A 37 -7.69 -3.83 -4.40
N PHE A 38 -6.40 -4.07 -4.51
CA PHE A 38 -5.54 -4.44 -3.40
C PHE A 38 -5.36 -3.28 -2.40
N TYR A 39 -5.15 -2.07 -2.92
CA TYR A 39 -5.09 -0.84 -2.12
C TYR A 39 -6.39 -0.60 -1.36
N TYR A 40 -7.54 -0.79 -2.00
CA TYR A 40 -8.85 -0.66 -1.37
C TYR A 40 -8.99 -1.58 -0.15
N TRP A 41 -8.64 -2.86 -0.28
CA TRP A 41 -8.74 -3.78 0.85
C TRP A 41 -7.78 -3.46 1.97
N SER A 42 -6.55 -3.04 1.64
CA SER A 42 -5.60 -2.52 2.62
C SER A 42 -6.19 -1.34 3.39
N HIS A 43 -6.70 -0.35 2.67
CA HIS A 43 -7.26 0.87 3.23
C HIS A 43 -8.48 0.54 4.10
N ARG A 44 -9.38 -0.32 3.63
CA ARG A 44 -10.53 -0.78 4.41
C ARG A 44 -10.09 -1.52 5.68
N GLY A 45 -9.06 -2.36 5.60
CA GLY A 45 -8.45 -3.00 6.78
C GLY A 45 -8.03 -1.98 7.84
N HIS A 46 -7.44 -0.85 7.41
CA HIS A 46 -7.06 0.26 8.27
C HIS A 46 -8.25 1.00 8.91
N HIS A 47 -9.45 0.87 8.37
CA HIS A 47 -10.68 1.41 8.97
C HIS A 47 -11.42 0.43 9.89
N VAL A 48 -11.23 -0.89 9.72
CA VAL A 48 -12.02 -1.90 10.44
C VAL A 48 -11.24 -2.71 11.49
N ILE A 49 -9.90 -2.77 11.41
CA ILE A 49 -9.05 -3.51 12.33
C ILE A 49 -8.37 -2.53 13.31
N ARG A 50 -8.58 -2.71 14.61
CA ARG A 50 -8.11 -1.78 15.67
C ARG A 50 -6.62 -1.43 15.61
N ILE A 51 -5.75 -2.42 15.41
CA ILE A 51 -4.29 -2.18 15.34
C ILE A 51 -3.90 -1.39 14.08
N LEU A 52 -4.60 -1.61 12.97
CA LEU A 52 -4.37 -0.88 11.72
C LEU A 52 -4.95 0.54 11.80
N TRP A 53 -6.09 0.71 12.47
CA TRP A 53 -6.67 2.03 12.75
C TRP A 53 -5.76 2.90 13.60
N ALA A 54 -5.09 2.34 14.62
CA ALA A 54 -4.13 3.08 15.43
C ALA A 54 -3.00 3.69 14.57
N CYS A 55 -2.63 3.03 13.46
CA CYS A 55 -1.70 3.57 12.47
C CYS A 55 -2.38 4.57 11.52
N HIS A 56 -3.66 4.40 11.20
CA HIS A 56 -4.36 5.20 10.20
C HIS A 56 -4.98 6.51 10.71
N VAL A 57 -5.34 6.58 11.99
CA VAL A 57 -6.10 7.69 12.57
C VAL A 57 -5.44 9.06 12.39
N VAL A 58 -4.10 9.12 12.35
CA VAL A 58 -3.36 10.37 12.13
C VAL A 58 -3.72 11.02 10.78
N HIS A 59 -4.04 10.21 9.78
CA HIS A 59 -4.48 10.69 8.46
C HIS A 59 -5.86 11.35 8.52
N HIS A 60 -6.77 10.80 9.33
CA HIS A 60 -8.14 11.31 9.54
C HIS A 60 -8.26 12.34 10.68
N SER A 61 -7.13 12.76 11.25
CA SER A 61 -7.12 13.68 12.41
C SER A 61 -7.52 15.12 12.08
N SER A 62 -7.51 15.51 10.80
CA SER A 62 -7.84 16.87 10.37
C SER A 62 -9.28 16.95 9.89
N GLU A 63 -10.03 17.89 10.45
CA GLU A 63 -11.36 18.27 9.95
C GLU A 63 -11.27 19.18 8.71
N LYS A 64 -10.08 19.72 8.40
CA LYS A 64 -9.86 20.60 7.25
C LYS A 64 -9.36 19.79 6.05
N PHE A 65 -10.07 19.90 4.94
CA PHE A 65 -9.63 19.36 3.66
C PHE A 65 -8.58 20.28 3.02
N ASN A 66 -7.32 19.85 3.04
CA ASN A 66 -6.21 20.54 2.39
C ASN A 66 -5.10 19.55 2.00
N LEU A 67 -4.20 19.96 1.11
CA LEU A 67 -3.14 19.11 0.59
C LEU A 67 -2.10 18.72 1.64
N THR A 68 -1.86 19.57 2.65
CA THR A 68 -0.86 19.31 3.69
C THR A 68 -1.27 18.18 4.64
N THR A 69 -2.57 17.94 4.79
CA THR A 69 -3.11 16.81 5.55
C THR A 69 -2.78 15.47 4.88
N ALA A 70 -2.73 15.42 3.55
CA ALA A 70 -2.39 14.19 2.80
C ALA A 70 -0.97 13.69 3.08
N LEU A 71 -0.06 14.60 3.48
CA LEU A 71 1.34 14.26 3.78
C LEU A 71 1.56 13.76 5.21
N ARG A 72 0.53 13.70 6.06
CA ARG A 72 0.63 13.13 7.42
C ARG A 72 0.72 11.61 7.35
N GLN A 73 1.94 11.11 7.23
CA GLN A 73 2.22 9.68 7.19
C GLN A 73 2.36 9.10 8.59
N PRO A 74 1.90 7.87 8.83
CA PRO A 74 2.11 7.20 10.09
C PRO A 74 3.58 6.82 10.31
N TRP A 75 3.96 6.82 11.59
CA TRP A 75 5.29 6.40 12.05
C TRP A 75 5.56 4.90 11.81
N THR A 76 4.52 4.11 11.55
CA THR A 76 4.57 2.68 11.23
C THR A 76 4.05 2.41 9.80
N SER A 77 4.82 2.79 8.78
CA SER A 77 4.48 2.42 7.38
C SER A 77 4.58 0.91 7.11
N ALA A 78 5.00 0.11 8.09
CA ALA A 78 5.08 -1.34 7.99
C ALA A 78 3.70 -2.01 7.86
N THR A 79 2.60 -1.37 8.24
CA THR A 79 1.26 -2.01 8.17
C THR A 79 0.60 -1.87 6.78
N VAL A 80 1.11 -0.98 5.93
CA VAL A 80 0.67 -0.79 4.53
C VAL A 80 1.54 -1.56 3.52
N TRP A 81 2.49 -2.35 4.01
CA TRP A 81 3.51 -3.07 3.27
C TRP A 81 3.11 -4.02 2.13
N PRO A 82 1.90 -4.61 2.01
CA PRO A 82 1.63 -5.50 0.88
C PRO A 82 1.40 -4.74 -0.43
N PHE A 83 1.34 -3.40 -0.40
CA PHE A 83 0.93 -2.57 -1.53
C PHE A 83 1.78 -1.30 -1.70
N TYR A 84 2.95 -1.27 -1.05
CA TYR A 84 4.03 -0.35 -1.38
C TYR A 84 4.79 -0.83 -2.61
#